data_AF-A0A5C6B0Y8-F1
#
_entry.id   AF-A0A5C6B0Y8-F1
#
_cell.length_a   1.000
_cell.length_b   1.000
_cell.length_c   1.000
_cell.angle_alpha   90.00
_cell.angle_beta   90.00
_cell.angle_gamma   90.00
#
_symmetry.space_group_name_H-M   'P 1'
#
loop_
_entity.id
_entity.type
_entity.pdbx_description
1 polymer ?
#
loop_
_entity_poly.entity_id
_entity_poly.type
_entity_poly.pdbx_seq_one_letter_code
_entity_poly.pdbx_strand_id
1 'polypeptide(L)'
;MTDHTGKLENYRELLGLLGRMQLSVELIGKVDVSGVVQVTLMEAHHGGWEKLAEDDRAPWLRLVFANNLLDEIRKYRTRARDVELEQSIQAAVHQSASRLNRWMVSEQTSPSEKAVRAENGVRLASALACLPSAQRQAIELHHLQELPLEEIGKRMNRSKGAVAALIFRGTTRLRELLRTGEE
;
A
#
# COMPACT_ATOMS: atom_id res chain seq x y z
N MET A 1 -11.74 22.46 -16.34
CA MET A 1 -11.82 21.00 -16.46
C MET A 1 -10.87 20.44 -15.42
N THR A 2 -11.36 20.10 -14.23
CA THR A 2 -10.51 19.61 -13.14
C THR A 2 -9.87 18.30 -13.57
N ASP A 3 -8.55 18.19 -13.43
CA ASP A 3 -7.78 16.99 -13.79
C ASP A 3 -8.04 15.88 -12.75
N HIS A 4 -9.18 15.21 -12.90
CA HIS A 4 -9.57 14.08 -12.04
C HIS A 4 -8.75 12.82 -12.37
N THR A 5 -8.21 12.72 -13.58
CA THR A 5 -7.36 11.61 -14.01
C THR A 5 -6.03 11.62 -13.26
N GLY A 6 -5.39 12.78 -13.12
CA GLY A 6 -4.18 12.93 -12.31
C GLY A 6 -4.40 12.60 -10.83
N LYS A 7 -5.54 12.97 -10.25
CA LYS A 7 -5.87 12.63 -8.85
C LYS A 7 -6.03 11.12 -8.62
N LEU A 8 -6.56 10.39 -9.60
CA LEU A 8 -6.79 8.95 -9.50
C LEU A 8 -5.48 8.17 -9.59
N GLU A 9 -4.58 8.58 -10.49
CA GLU A 9 -3.26 7.95 -10.66
C GLU A 9 -2.37 8.05 -9.41
N ASN A 10 -2.57 9.07 -8.57
CA ASN A 10 -1.88 9.18 -7.28
C ASN A 10 -2.13 7.97 -6.36
N TYR A 11 -3.25 7.26 -6.50
CA TYR A 11 -3.55 6.07 -5.70
C TYR A 11 -2.80 4.82 -6.17
N ARG A 12 -2.15 4.83 -7.34
CA ARG A 12 -1.45 3.66 -7.91
C ARG A 12 -0.42 3.07 -6.96
N GLU A 13 0.46 3.91 -6.42
CA GLU A 13 1.53 3.45 -5.52
C GLU A 13 0.96 2.95 -4.19
N LEU A 14 -0.11 3.58 -3.69
CA LEU A 14 -0.80 3.14 -2.49
C LEU A 14 -1.42 1.76 -2.69
N LEU A 15 -2.21 1.57 -3.75
CA LEU A 15 -2.85 0.28 -4.03
C LEU A 15 -1.81 -0.81 -4.30
N GLY A 16 -0.75 -0.49 -5.04
CA GLY A 16 0.36 -1.41 -5.30
C GLY A 16 1.06 -1.84 -4.01
N LEU A 17 1.31 -0.92 -3.09
CA LEU A 17 1.85 -1.22 -1.76
C LEU A 17 0.91 -2.13 -0.96
N LEU A 18 -0.38 -1.78 -0.88
CA LEU A 18 -1.37 -2.56 -0.15
C LEU A 18 -1.49 -3.99 -0.69
N GLY A 19 -1.46 -4.15 -2.01
CA GLY A 19 -1.47 -5.46 -2.68
C GLY A 19 -0.27 -6.32 -2.30
N ARG A 20 0.95 -5.79 -2.42
CA ARG A 20 2.18 -6.51 -2.05
C ARG A 20 2.19 -6.97 -0.59
N MET A 21 1.54 -6.21 0.30
CA MET A 21 1.42 -6.58 1.71
C MET A 21 0.48 -7.75 1.97
N GLN A 22 -0.49 -8.02 1.07
CA GLN A 22 -1.45 -9.12 1.25
C GLN A 22 -0.97 -10.45 0.63
N LEU A 23 0.08 -10.42 -0.19
CA LEU A 23 0.57 -11.62 -0.85
C LEU A 23 1.44 -12.45 0.09
N SER A 24 1.04 -13.72 0.26
CA SER A 24 1.89 -14.73 0.87
C SER A 24 3.06 -15.08 -0.06
N VAL A 25 4.13 -15.65 0.50
CA VAL A 25 5.35 -15.96 -0.25
C VAL A 25 5.09 -16.86 -1.47
N GLU A 26 4.09 -17.73 -1.41
CA GLU A 26 3.71 -18.66 -2.48
C GLU A 26 2.95 -18.00 -3.64
N LEU A 27 2.39 -16.80 -3.41
CA LEU A 27 1.63 -16.00 -4.38
C LEU A 27 2.47 -14.87 -4.99
N ILE A 28 3.58 -14.51 -4.36
CA ILE A 28 4.54 -13.55 -4.92
C ILE A 28 5.03 -14.07 -6.27
N GLY A 29 4.85 -13.26 -7.32
CA GLY A 29 5.23 -13.59 -8.70
C GLY A 29 4.16 -14.36 -9.50
N LYS A 30 3.10 -14.87 -8.84
CA LYS A 30 1.92 -15.44 -9.53
C LYS A 30 0.82 -14.41 -9.71
N VAL A 31 0.59 -13.58 -8.69
CA VAL A 31 -0.42 -12.53 -8.72
C VAL A 31 0.17 -11.27 -9.35
N ASP A 32 -0.44 -10.78 -10.43
CA ASP A 32 -0.09 -9.50 -11.04
C ASP A 32 -0.79 -8.33 -10.32
N VAL A 33 -0.13 -7.82 -9.28
CA VAL A 33 -0.64 -6.66 -8.52
C VAL A 33 -0.76 -5.42 -9.41
N SER A 34 0.13 -5.22 -10.39
CA SER A 34 0.07 -4.05 -11.27
C SER A 34 -1.17 -4.10 -12.16
N GLY A 35 -1.48 -5.26 -12.71
CA GLY A 35 -2.71 -5.53 -13.46
C GLY A 35 -3.96 -5.28 -12.62
N VAL A 36 -3.99 -5.78 -11.37
CA VAL A 36 -5.11 -5.52 -10.43
C VAL A 36 -5.30 -4.02 -10.18
N VAL A 37 -4.20 -3.29 -9.91
CA VAL A 37 -4.24 -1.83 -9.73
C VAL A 37 -4.80 -1.16 -10.98
N GLN A 38 -4.32 -1.53 -12.16
CA GLN A 38 -4.79 -0.96 -13.43
C GLN A 38 -6.31 -1.19 -13.62
N VAL A 39 -6.81 -2.39 -13.35
CA VAL A 39 -8.25 -2.69 -13.42
C VAL A 39 -9.03 -1.82 -12.44
N THR A 40 -8.59 -1.72 -11.19
CA THR A 40 -9.26 -0.87 -10.19
C THR A 40 -9.32 0.60 -10.60
N LEU A 41 -8.23 1.16 -11.13
CA LEU A 41 -8.22 2.56 -11.58
C LEU A 41 -9.13 2.76 -12.81
N MET A 42 -9.18 1.79 -13.72
CA MET A 42 -10.13 1.83 -14.85
C MET A 42 -11.59 1.78 -14.37
N GLU A 43 -11.92 0.90 -13.44
CA GLU A 43 -13.27 0.81 -12.85
C GLU A 43 -13.67 2.10 -12.12
N ALA A 44 -12.74 2.71 -11.38
CA ALA A 44 -12.97 3.99 -10.74
C ALA A 44 -13.24 5.12 -11.74
N HIS A 45 -12.45 5.17 -12.83
CA HIS A 45 -12.64 6.16 -13.88
C HIS A 45 -13.99 6.02 -14.58
N HIS A 46 -14.45 4.79 -14.86
CA HIS A 46 -15.75 4.55 -15.50
C HIS A 46 -16.95 4.61 -14.53
N GLY A 47 -16.72 4.27 -13.26
CA GLY A 47 -17.74 4.18 -12.21
C GLY A 47 -18.16 5.53 -11.61
N GLY A 48 -17.58 6.63 -12.09
CA GLY A 48 -17.93 7.97 -11.64
C GLY A 48 -17.40 8.31 -10.25
N TRP A 49 -16.17 7.87 -9.93
CA TRP A 49 -15.54 8.12 -8.62
C TRP A 49 -15.48 9.60 -8.25
N GLU A 50 -15.48 10.50 -9.24
CA GLU A 50 -15.50 11.95 -9.07
C GLU A 50 -16.76 12.43 -8.36
N LYS A 51 -17.86 11.67 -8.46
CA LYS A 51 -19.15 11.97 -7.82
C LYS A 51 -19.18 11.61 -6.34
N LEU A 52 -18.23 10.80 -5.87
CA LEU A 52 -18.09 10.47 -4.46
C LEU A 52 -17.55 11.68 -3.70
N ALA A 53 -18.01 11.85 -2.45
CA ALA A 53 -17.42 12.79 -1.51
C ALA A 53 -15.93 12.47 -1.33
N GLU A 54 -15.10 13.50 -1.14
CA GLU A 54 -13.64 13.32 -1.12
C GLU A 54 -13.18 12.34 -0.03
N ASP A 55 -13.83 12.38 1.14
CA ASP A 55 -13.59 11.47 2.26
C ASP A 55 -13.91 9.98 1.95
N ASP A 56 -14.83 9.73 1.01
CA ASP A 56 -15.30 8.39 0.68
C ASP A 56 -14.52 7.75 -0.48
N ARG A 57 -13.83 8.56 -1.29
CA ARG A 57 -13.07 8.09 -2.47
C ARG A 57 -12.02 7.05 -2.12
N ALA A 58 -11.19 7.31 -1.10
CA ALA A 58 -10.11 6.38 -0.74
C ALA A 58 -10.61 5.09 -0.05
N PRO A 59 -11.57 5.12 0.91
CA PRO A 59 -12.24 3.91 1.39
C PRO A 59 -12.87 3.09 0.27
N TRP A 60 -13.56 3.73 -0.66
CA TRP A 60 -14.21 3.07 -1.78
C TRP A 60 -13.19 2.44 -2.75
N LEU A 61 -12.13 3.15 -3.12
CA LEU A 61 -11.05 2.61 -3.95
C LEU A 61 -10.39 1.38 -3.33
N ARG A 62 -10.16 1.39 -2.01
CA ARG A 62 -9.62 0.23 -1.30
C ARG A 62 -10.58 -0.96 -1.28
N LEU A 63 -11.89 -0.72 -1.24
CA LEU A 63 -12.90 -1.77 -1.33
C LEU A 63 -12.86 -2.43 -2.71
N VAL A 64 -12.92 -1.63 -3.78
CA VAL A 64 -12.85 -2.13 -5.17
C VAL A 64 -11.54 -2.88 -5.40
N PHE A 65 -10.42 -2.31 -4.94
CA PHE A 65 -9.12 -2.97 -5.00
C PHE A 65 -9.08 -4.33 -4.27
N ALA A 66 -9.64 -4.40 -3.06
CA ALA A 66 -9.66 -5.64 -2.30
C ALA A 66 -10.45 -6.74 -3.02
N ASN A 67 -11.58 -6.39 -3.65
CA ASN A 67 -12.37 -7.31 -4.45
C ASN A 67 -11.59 -7.81 -5.68
N ASN A 68 -10.97 -6.91 -6.44
CA ASN A 68 -10.20 -7.28 -7.62
C ASN A 68 -8.96 -8.12 -7.26
N LEU A 69 -8.32 -7.82 -6.12
CA LEU A 69 -7.18 -8.59 -5.61
C LEU A 69 -7.61 -10.00 -5.18
N LEU A 70 -8.74 -10.13 -4.52
CA LEU A 70 -9.31 -11.41 -4.14
C LEU A 70 -9.61 -12.26 -5.38
N ASP A 71 -10.23 -11.68 -6.40
CA ASP A 71 -10.54 -12.38 -7.65
C ASP A 71 -9.28 -12.83 -8.38
N GLU A 72 -8.21 -12.04 -8.34
CA GLU A 72 -6.90 -12.45 -8.86
C GLU A 72 -6.28 -13.60 -8.05
N ILE A 73 -6.34 -13.55 -6.71
CA ILE A 73 -5.84 -14.62 -5.84
C ILE A 73 -6.64 -15.92 -6.03
N ARG A 74 -7.94 -15.84 -6.24
CA ARG A 74 -8.84 -16.99 -6.49
C ARG A 74 -8.41 -17.81 -7.70
N LYS A 75 -7.78 -17.20 -8.71
CA LYS A 75 -7.26 -17.92 -9.90
C LYS A 75 -6.19 -18.97 -9.55
N TYR A 76 -5.52 -18.83 -8.40
CA TYR A 76 -4.41 -19.68 -7.97
C TYR A 76 -4.74 -20.59 -6.77
N ARG A 77 -5.99 -20.61 -6.30
CA ARG A 77 -6.45 -21.45 -5.17
C ARG A 77 -7.63 -22.34 -5.55
N THR A 78 -7.77 -23.47 -4.86
CA THR A 78 -8.93 -24.38 -4.97
C THR A 78 -10.14 -23.83 -4.20
N ARG A 79 -11.34 -24.04 -4.76
CA ARG A 79 -12.67 -23.43 -4.46
C ARG A 79 -13.24 -23.53 -3.02
N ALA A 80 -12.46 -23.86 -2.00
CA ALA A 80 -12.99 -24.06 -0.65
C ALA A 80 -12.76 -22.82 0.25
N ARG A 81 -13.84 -22.03 0.45
CA ARG A 81 -14.06 -20.92 1.41
C ARG A 81 -13.92 -19.47 0.88
N ASP A 82 -14.79 -19.11 -0.05
CA ASP A 82 -14.75 -17.81 -0.72
C ASP A 82 -15.17 -16.59 0.13
N VAL A 83 -16.08 -16.73 1.10
CA VAL A 83 -16.61 -15.59 1.88
C VAL A 83 -15.69 -15.17 3.05
N GLU A 84 -15.13 -16.13 3.79
CA GLU A 84 -14.18 -15.83 4.87
C GLU A 84 -12.91 -15.18 4.33
N LEU A 85 -12.46 -15.63 3.14
CA LEU A 85 -11.30 -15.08 2.46
C LEU A 85 -11.54 -13.65 1.97
N GLU A 86 -12.75 -13.36 1.49
CA GLU A 86 -13.16 -12.01 1.06
C GLU A 86 -13.10 -11.01 2.21
N GLN A 87 -13.76 -11.34 3.32
CA GLN A 87 -13.74 -10.50 4.53
C GLN A 87 -12.32 -10.36 5.08
N SER A 88 -11.52 -11.42 5.01
CA SER A 88 -10.13 -11.40 5.45
C SER A 88 -9.27 -10.44 4.61
N ILE A 89 -9.34 -10.49 3.28
CA ILE A 89 -8.56 -9.61 2.40
C ILE A 89 -9.00 -8.16 2.56
N GLN A 90 -10.30 -7.89 2.56
CA GLN A 90 -10.82 -6.53 2.76
C GLN A 90 -10.36 -5.95 4.11
N ALA A 91 -10.49 -6.72 5.19
CA ALA A 91 -10.02 -6.31 6.51
C ALA A 91 -8.50 -6.09 6.54
N ALA A 92 -7.72 -6.97 5.90
CA ALA A 92 -6.26 -6.88 5.88
C ALA A 92 -5.75 -5.67 5.07
N VAL A 93 -6.38 -5.36 3.92
CA VAL A 93 -6.14 -4.13 3.15
C VAL A 93 -6.44 -2.89 4.00
N HIS A 94 -7.59 -2.88 4.70
CA HIS A 94 -7.98 -1.77 5.56
C HIS A 94 -6.99 -1.56 6.74
N GLN A 95 -6.58 -2.63 7.40
CA GLN A 95 -5.60 -2.58 8.48
C GLN A 95 -4.24 -2.09 7.98
N SER A 96 -3.81 -2.55 6.81
CA SER A 96 -2.54 -2.13 6.19
C SER A 96 -2.53 -0.64 5.85
N ALA A 97 -3.64 -0.13 5.29
CA ALA A 97 -3.80 1.30 5.05
C ALA A 97 -3.79 2.12 6.35
N SER A 98 -4.39 1.58 7.42
CA SER A 98 -4.40 2.24 8.73
C SER A 98 -3.02 2.29 9.39
N ARG A 99 -2.21 1.22 9.27
CA ARG A 99 -0.81 1.20 9.73
C ARG A 99 0.05 2.19 8.96
N LEU A 100 -0.10 2.25 7.63
CA LEU A 100 0.61 3.21 6.78
C LEU A 100 0.32 4.66 7.22
N ASN A 101 -0.95 4.98 7.41
CA ASN A 101 -1.36 6.32 7.86
C ASN A 101 -0.83 6.67 9.25
N ARG A 102 -0.87 5.70 10.19
CA ARG A 102 -0.31 5.90 11.53
C ARG A 102 1.18 6.19 11.48
N TRP A 103 1.93 5.50 10.62
CA TRP A 103 3.36 5.73 10.49
C TRP A 103 3.66 7.14 9.96
N MET A 104 2.89 7.65 8.98
CA MET A 104 3.04 9.05 8.57
C MET A 104 2.74 10.02 9.71
N VAL A 105 1.65 9.81 10.45
CA VAL A 105 1.29 10.67 11.60
C VAL A 105 2.31 10.57 12.74
N SER A 106 3.09 9.50 12.86
CA SER A 106 4.20 9.46 13.82
C SER A 106 5.43 10.25 13.34
N GLU A 107 5.62 10.38 12.03
CA GLU A 107 6.69 11.19 11.44
C GLU A 107 6.31 12.69 11.34
N GLN A 108 5.01 13.03 11.42
CA GLN A 108 4.49 14.41 11.38
C GLN A 108 3.82 14.78 12.69
N THR A 109 4.05 15.98 13.24
CA THR A 109 3.62 16.33 14.61
C THR A 109 2.12 16.61 14.79
N SER A 110 1.25 16.35 13.80
CA SER A 110 -0.17 16.71 13.82
C SER A 110 -1.11 15.57 13.38
N PRO A 111 -2.18 15.26 14.14
CA PRO A 111 -3.24 14.34 13.71
C PRO A 111 -4.33 15.06 12.90
N SER A 112 -4.76 14.48 11.77
CA SER A 112 -5.77 15.08 10.88
C SER A 112 -6.84 14.09 10.36
N GLU A 113 -7.89 14.66 9.76
CA GLU A 113 -9.18 14.11 9.30
C GLU A 113 -9.06 13.00 8.22
N LYS A 114 -10.17 12.35 7.84
CA LYS A 114 -10.17 11.17 6.95
C LYS A 114 -9.58 11.43 5.56
N ALA A 115 -9.96 12.52 4.88
CA ALA A 115 -9.36 12.95 3.61
C ALA A 115 -7.85 13.18 3.76
N VAL A 116 -7.43 13.93 4.78
CA VAL A 116 -6.01 14.19 5.03
C VAL A 116 -5.25 12.89 5.30
N ARG A 117 -5.84 11.92 5.99
CA ARG A 117 -5.25 10.58 6.16
C ARG A 117 -5.12 9.84 4.83
N ALA A 118 -6.07 9.97 3.92
CA ALA A 118 -5.97 9.34 2.60
C ALA A 118 -4.84 9.97 1.76
N GLU A 119 -4.76 11.29 1.74
CA GLU A 119 -3.68 12.04 1.09
C GLU A 119 -2.31 11.69 1.67
N ASN A 120 -2.24 11.56 2.99
CA ASN A 120 -1.07 11.09 3.71
C ASN A 120 -0.64 9.69 3.24
N GLY A 121 -1.54 8.72 3.24
CA GLY A 121 -1.23 7.36 2.75
C GLY A 121 -0.69 7.35 1.32
N VAL A 122 -1.30 8.14 0.43
CA VAL A 122 -0.87 8.31 -0.97
C VAL A 122 0.54 8.92 -1.06
N ARG A 123 0.82 9.98 -0.31
CA ARG A 123 2.11 10.67 -0.30
C ARG A 123 3.23 9.77 0.22
N LEU A 124 3.00 9.01 1.30
CA LEU A 124 3.99 8.06 1.82
C LEU A 124 4.23 6.90 0.86
N ALA A 125 3.17 6.33 0.25
CA ALA A 125 3.34 5.27 -0.74
C ALA A 125 4.17 5.73 -1.94
N SER A 126 3.92 6.95 -2.43
CA SER A 126 4.69 7.55 -3.53
C SER A 126 6.16 7.77 -3.14
N ALA A 127 6.42 8.30 -1.93
CA ALA A 127 7.78 8.50 -1.46
C ALA A 127 8.54 7.17 -1.25
N LEU A 128 7.85 6.13 -0.76
CA LEU A 128 8.40 4.76 -0.66
C LEU A 128 8.75 4.19 -2.04
N ALA A 129 7.95 4.45 -3.07
CA ALA A 129 8.19 3.98 -4.43
C ALA A 129 9.49 4.54 -5.03
N CYS A 130 9.90 5.73 -4.62
CA CYS A 130 11.17 6.36 -5.03
C CYS A 130 12.41 5.78 -4.34
N LEU A 131 12.26 4.92 -3.33
CA LEU A 131 13.40 4.30 -2.65
C LEU A 131 13.96 3.12 -3.44
N PRO A 132 15.28 2.84 -3.33
CA PRO A 132 15.84 1.59 -3.82
C PRO A 132 15.09 0.38 -3.28
N SER A 133 14.83 -0.61 -4.14
CA SER A 133 13.95 -1.75 -3.85
C SER A 133 14.25 -2.47 -2.53
N ALA A 134 15.53 -2.69 -2.22
CA ALA A 134 15.95 -3.33 -0.97
C ALA A 134 15.68 -2.46 0.28
N GLN A 135 15.79 -1.14 0.17
CA GLN A 135 15.47 -0.23 1.29
C GLN A 135 13.97 -0.18 1.51
N ARG A 136 13.21 0.01 0.43
CA ARG A 136 11.75 -0.02 0.43
C ARG A 136 11.23 -1.31 1.05
N GLN A 137 11.70 -2.46 0.58
CA GLN A 137 11.26 -3.76 1.08
C GLN A 137 11.55 -3.94 2.57
N ALA A 138 12.74 -3.55 3.05
CA ALA A 138 13.08 -3.67 4.46
C ALA A 138 12.17 -2.78 5.34
N ILE A 139 11.85 -1.58 4.87
CA ILE A 139 10.92 -0.66 5.53
C ILE A 139 9.49 -1.19 5.54
N GLU A 140 8.96 -1.62 4.39
CA GLU A 140 7.61 -2.15 4.27
C GLU A 140 7.42 -3.35 5.22
N LEU A 141 8.39 -4.27 5.26
CA LEU A 141 8.35 -5.43 6.14
C LEU A 141 8.42 -5.04 7.64
N HIS A 142 9.23 -4.04 8.00
CA HIS A 142 9.39 -3.65 9.39
C HIS A 142 8.24 -2.80 9.93
N HIS A 143 7.91 -1.71 9.25
CA HIS A 143 6.95 -0.72 9.75
C HIS A 143 5.50 -1.04 9.37
N LEU A 144 5.27 -1.73 8.25
CA LEU A 144 3.91 -1.98 7.76
C LEU A 144 3.44 -3.41 7.98
N GLN A 145 4.36 -4.38 8.03
CA GLN A 145 4.06 -5.77 8.40
C GLN A 145 4.50 -6.14 9.82
N GLU A 146 5.08 -5.19 10.57
CA GLU A 146 5.48 -5.35 11.98
C GLU A 146 6.42 -6.54 12.22
N LEU A 147 7.23 -6.92 11.21
CA LEU A 147 8.15 -8.03 11.33
C LEU A 147 9.43 -7.66 12.10
N PRO A 148 9.94 -8.56 12.94
CA PRO A 148 11.22 -8.36 13.61
C PRO A 148 12.38 -8.47 12.61
N LEU A 149 13.46 -7.73 12.86
CA LEU A 149 14.62 -7.63 11.95
C LEU A 149 15.23 -8.99 11.56
N GLU A 150 15.14 -9.98 12.44
CA GLU A 150 15.64 -11.33 12.18
C GLU A 150 14.82 -12.05 11.10
N GLU A 151 13.49 -11.92 11.16
CA GLU A 151 12.60 -12.52 10.18
C GLU A 151 12.68 -11.82 8.82
N ILE A 152 12.85 -10.49 8.84
CA ILE A 152 13.15 -9.70 7.64
C ILE A 152 14.48 -10.17 7.03
N GLY A 153 15.49 -10.43 7.86
CA GLY A 153 16.78 -10.96 7.43
C GLY A 153 16.64 -12.28 6.67
N LYS A 154 15.88 -13.23 7.23
CA LYS A 154 15.59 -14.51 6.55
C LYS A 154 14.86 -14.28 5.22
N ARG A 155 13.79 -13.47 5.21
CA ARG A 155 12.97 -13.21 4.02
C ARG A 155 13.73 -12.52 2.89
N MET A 156 14.69 -11.65 3.24
CA MET A 156 15.52 -10.92 2.29
C MET A 156 16.87 -11.60 1.98
N ASN A 157 17.14 -12.77 2.59
CA ASN A 157 18.43 -13.45 2.57
C ASN A 157 19.60 -12.52 2.95
N ARG A 158 19.48 -11.84 4.10
CA ARG A 158 20.44 -10.85 4.63
C ARG A 158 20.61 -11.00 6.14
N SER A 159 21.74 -10.51 6.66
CA SER A 159 21.95 -10.45 8.12
C SER A 159 21.05 -9.40 8.78
N LYS A 160 20.75 -9.58 10.07
CA LYS A 160 20.00 -8.62 10.90
C LYS A 160 20.62 -7.21 10.83
N GLY A 161 21.95 -7.12 10.90
CA GLY A 161 22.67 -5.84 10.79
C GLY A 161 22.53 -5.18 9.41
N ALA A 162 22.55 -5.97 8.34
CA ALA A 162 22.33 -5.45 6.99
C ALA A 162 20.91 -4.91 6.80
N VAL A 163 19.91 -5.58 7.39
CA VAL A 163 18.51 -5.10 7.40
C VAL A 163 18.39 -3.80 8.19
N ALA A 164 18.96 -3.72 9.40
CA ALA A 164 18.95 -2.49 10.19
C ALA A 164 19.54 -1.30 9.42
N ALA A 165 20.65 -1.53 8.71
CA ALA A 165 21.28 -0.50 7.88
C ALA A 165 20.43 -0.10 6.66
N LEU A 166 19.69 -1.04 6.05
CA LEU A 166 18.73 -0.72 4.97
C LEU A 166 17.58 0.15 5.48
N ILE A 167 17.01 -0.19 6.63
CA ILE A 167 15.92 0.57 7.25
C ILE A 167 16.42 1.98 7.58
N PHE A 168 17.55 2.10 8.28
CA PHE A 168 18.11 3.41 8.64
C PHE A 168 18.32 4.33 7.43
N ARG A 169 18.97 3.83 6.37
CA ARG A 169 19.19 4.61 5.14
C ARG A 169 17.89 4.95 4.43
N GLY A 170 16.98 3.98 4.33
CA GLY A 170 15.70 4.18 3.68
C GLY A 170 14.84 5.22 4.42
N THR A 171 14.76 5.16 5.76
CA THR A 171 13.98 6.13 6.56
C THR A 171 14.58 7.52 6.48
N THR A 172 15.92 7.63 6.47
CA THR A 172 16.61 8.92 6.26
C THR A 172 16.22 9.53 4.92
N ARG A 173 16.32 8.75 3.83
CA ARG A 173 15.94 9.21 2.50
C ARG A 173 14.45 9.53 2.39
N LEU A 174 13.61 8.73 3.05
CA LEU A 174 12.17 8.92 3.05
C LEU A 174 11.78 10.25 3.68
N ARG A 175 12.41 10.65 4.80
CA ARG A 175 12.18 11.96 5.41
C ARG A 175 12.56 13.11 4.48
N GLU A 176 13.67 12.99 3.75
CA GLU A 176 14.07 13.99 2.76
C GLU A 176 13.03 14.11 1.63
N LEU A 177 12.56 12.98 1.10
CA LEU A 177 11.56 12.94 0.03
C LEU A 177 10.23 13.54 0.49
N LEU A 178 9.81 13.22 1.72
CA LEU A 178 8.60 13.80 2.29
C LEU A 178 8.76 15.31 2.45
N ARG A 179 9.85 15.81 3.07
CA ARG A 179 10.09 17.26 3.22
C ARG A 179 10.13 18.02 1.88
N THR A 180 10.68 17.41 0.83
CA THR A 180 10.82 18.06 -0.48
C THR A 180 9.50 18.07 -1.27
N GLY A 181 8.61 17.09 -1.06
CA GLY A 181 7.26 17.09 -1.65
C GLY A 181 6.25 17.97 -0.91
N GLU A 182 6.72 18.83 0.00
CA GLU A 182 5.96 19.82 0.76
C GLU A 182 6.09 21.24 0.15
N GLU A 183 7.03 21.43 -0.80
CA GLU A 183 7.30 22.65 -1.57
C GLU A 183 6.66 22.57 -2.97
#